data_AF-F2J1V9-F1
#
_entry.id   AF-F2J1V9-F1
#
_cell.length_a   1.000
_cell.length_b   1.000
_cell.length_c   1.000
_cell.angle_alpha   90.00
_cell.angle_beta   90.00
_cell.angle_gamma   90.00
#
_symmetry.space_group_name_H-M   'P 1'
#
loop_
_entity.id
_entity.type
_entity.pdbx_description
1 polymer ?
#
loop_
_entity_poly.entity_id
_entity_poly.type
_entity_poly.pdbx_seq_one_letter_code
_entity_poly.pdbx_strand_id
1 'polypeptide(L)'
;MEDCTAHAALAKEAERWGDHLPGDAADLFGWCLAQPQDVLLDLLAFLAAQSVNAVETKHDHTKTARLDHASDLAEALSFDMAQHWTPSVEGFYGRVSKATLLHIVTETRAPMQVSISELKKKDAARYVAKAMQGIAWLPAPFRMTGAEPVRAAA
;
A
#
# COMPACT_ATOMS: atom_id res chain seq x y z
N MET A 1 5.78 -12.02 -5.03
CA MET A 1 6.07 -10.59 -4.77
C MET A 1 6.43 -9.87 -6.07
N GLU A 2 6.57 -10.60 -7.18
CA GLU A 2 7.00 -10.12 -8.50
C GLU A 2 6.00 -9.24 -9.28
N ASP A 3 4.74 -9.11 -8.85
CA ASP A 3 3.72 -8.33 -9.58
C ASP A 3 3.36 -6.98 -8.93
N CYS A 4 4.16 -6.48 -7.98
CA CYS A 4 3.90 -5.18 -7.35
C CYS A 4 4.54 -4.04 -8.15
N THR A 5 3.72 -3.22 -8.81
CA THR A 5 4.16 -2.08 -9.63
C THR A 5 5.00 -1.07 -8.84
N ALA A 6 4.64 -0.81 -7.59
CA ALA A 6 5.40 0.08 -6.70
C ALA A 6 6.80 -0.46 -6.39
N HIS A 7 6.94 -1.78 -6.20
CA HIS A 7 8.25 -2.40 -5.97
C HIS A 7 9.13 -2.31 -7.22
N ALA A 8 8.57 -2.57 -8.41
CA ALA A 8 9.28 -2.42 -9.67
C ALA A 8 9.75 -0.98 -9.91
N ALA A 9 8.92 0.01 -9.57
CA ALA A 9 9.28 1.42 -9.66
C ALA A 9 10.46 1.78 -8.73
N LEU A 10 10.44 1.28 -7.48
CA LEU A 10 11.56 1.48 -6.55
C LEU A 10 12.85 0.81 -7.03
N ALA A 11 12.77 -0.39 -7.59
CA ALA A 11 13.93 -1.09 -8.14
C ALA A 11 14.54 -0.31 -9.32
N LYS A 12 13.70 0.23 -10.20
CA LYS A 12 14.14 1.08 -11.31
C LYS A 12 14.81 2.37 -10.84
N GLU A 13 14.28 2.98 -9.78
CA GLU A 13 14.89 4.18 -9.19
C GLU A 13 16.23 3.86 -8.52
N ALA A 14 16.35 2.69 -7.89
CA ALA A 14 17.61 2.21 -7.33
C ALA A 14 18.67 2.01 -8.43
N GLU A 15 18.29 1.40 -9.55
CA GLU A 15 19.16 1.22 -10.73
C GLU A 15 19.59 2.57 -11.30
N ARG A 16 18.64 3.51 -11.47
CA ARG A 16 18.93 4.88 -11.91
C ARG A 16 19.99 5.54 -11.02
N TRP A 17 19.85 5.48 -9.70
CA TRP A 17 20.86 6.05 -8.80
C TRP A 17 22.19 5.28 -8.85
N GLY A 18 22.16 3.97 -9.03
CA GLY A 18 23.35 3.15 -9.25
C GLY A 18 24.21 3.63 -10.43
N ASP A 19 23.57 4.08 -11.52
CA ASP A 19 24.28 4.63 -12.69
C ASP A 19 24.87 6.02 -12.47
N HIS A 20 24.32 6.80 -11.52
CA HIS A 20 24.73 8.19 -11.26
C HIS A 20 25.75 8.31 -10.12
N LEU A 21 25.73 7.37 -9.18
CA LEU A 21 26.61 7.37 -8.02
C LEU A 21 28.00 6.81 -8.39
N PRO A 22 29.08 7.32 -7.77
CA PRO A 22 30.40 6.75 -7.93
C PRO A 22 30.44 5.31 -7.39
N GLY A 23 31.22 4.45 -8.06
CA GLY A 23 31.38 3.05 -7.66
C GLY A 23 32.23 2.84 -6.40
N ASP A 24 33.09 3.81 -6.03
CA ASP A 24 33.86 3.80 -4.79
C ASP A 24 33.18 4.70 -3.73
N ALA A 25 32.99 4.15 -2.53
CA ALA A 25 32.40 4.86 -1.40
C ALA A 25 33.26 6.07 -0.96
N ALA A 26 34.58 6.03 -1.19
CA ALA A 26 35.47 7.14 -0.86
C ALA A 26 35.17 8.42 -1.66
N ASP A 27 34.60 8.29 -2.86
CA ASP A 27 34.33 9.41 -3.78
C ASP A 27 32.94 10.04 -3.56
N LEU A 28 32.05 9.39 -2.80
CA LEU A 28 30.66 9.82 -2.63
C LEU A 28 30.53 11.23 -2.09
N PHE A 29 31.30 11.59 -1.06
CA PHE A 29 31.19 12.91 -0.45
C PHE A 29 31.63 14.03 -1.41
N GLY A 30 32.71 13.79 -2.16
CA GLY A 30 33.18 14.72 -3.19
C GLY A 30 32.16 14.88 -4.31
N TRP A 31 31.55 13.77 -4.75
CA TRP A 31 30.47 13.79 -5.73
C TRP A 31 29.27 14.61 -5.25
N CYS A 32 28.82 14.41 -4.00
CA CYS A 32 27.70 15.16 -3.42
C CYS A 32 27.97 16.67 -3.40
N LEU A 33 29.19 17.10 -3.02
CA LEU A 33 29.55 18.52 -2.99
C LEU A 33 29.57 19.16 -4.38
N ALA A 34 29.74 18.38 -5.44
CA ALA A 34 29.73 18.84 -6.82
C ALA A 34 28.33 18.87 -7.45
N GLN A 35 27.32 18.28 -6.80
CA GLN A 35 25.96 18.22 -7.36
C GLN A 35 25.15 19.48 -7.08
N PRO A 36 24.24 19.85 -8.00
CA PRO A 36 23.14 20.75 -7.73
C PRO A 36 22.26 20.29 -6.55
N GLN A 37 21.63 21.25 -5.86
CA GLN A 37 20.83 20.96 -4.66
C GLN A 37 19.60 20.08 -4.94
N ASP A 38 18.96 20.25 -6.08
CA ASP A 38 17.83 19.43 -6.54
C ASP A 38 18.21 17.96 -6.67
N VAL A 39 19.37 17.65 -7.27
CA VAL A 39 19.89 16.28 -7.36
C VAL A 39 20.10 15.67 -5.98
N LEU A 40 20.65 16.44 -5.04
CA LEU A 40 20.84 15.98 -3.65
C LEU A 40 19.52 15.73 -2.93
N LEU A 41 18.52 16.59 -3.16
CA LEU A 41 17.19 16.42 -2.58
C LEU A 41 16.46 15.21 -3.17
N ASP A 42 16.59 14.96 -4.48
CA ASP A 42 16.02 13.78 -5.11
C ASP A 42 16.66 12.48 -4.57
N LEU A 43 17.98 12.46 -4.41
CA LEU A 43 18.68 11.32 -3.80
C LEU A 43 18.24 11.13 -2.35
N LEU A 44 18.18 12.21 -1.57
CA LEU A 44 17.72 12.17 -0.19
C LEU A 44 16.28 11.64 -0.10
N ALA A 45 15.38 12.08 -0.99
CA ALA A 45 14.01 11.60 -1.04
C ALA A 45 13.94 10.09 -1.31
N PHE A 46 14.73 9.59 -2.27
CA PHE A 46 14.81 8.16 -2.55
C PHE A 46 15.34 7.34 -1.35
N LEU A 47 16.39 7.83 -0.68
CA LEU A 47 16.93 7.16 0.52
C LEU A 47 15.95 7.22 1.69
N ALA A 48 15.31 8.37 1.92
CA ALA A 48 14.33 8.55 2.99
C ALA A 48 13.10 7.67 2.78
N ALA A 49 12.60 7.54 1.54
CA ALA A 49 11.46 6.69 1.22
C ALA A 49 11.70 5.22 1.64
N GLN A 50 12.92 4.72 1.53
CA GLN A 50 13.28 3.35 1.95
C GLN A 50 13.30 3.16 3.48
N SER A 51 13.38 4.24 4.25
CA SER A 51 13.35 4.21 5.72
C SER A 51 11.94 4.23 6.31
N VAL A 52 10.93 4.56 5.50
CA VAL A 52 9.53 4.62 5.94
C VAL A 52 9.02 3.22 6.20
N ASN A 53 8.60 2.95 7.44
CA ASN A 53 8.06 1.66 7.83
C ASN A 53 6.60 1.79 8.26
N ALA A 54 5.67 1.54 7.34
CA ALA A 54 4.22 1.58 7.56
C ALA A 54 3.59 0.22 7.91
N VAL A 55 4.39 -0.81 8.24
CA VAL A 55 3.88 -2.16 8.49
C VAL A 55 3.26 -2.28 9.88
N GLU A 56 1.96 -2.55 9.98
CA GLU A 56 1.29 -2.89 11.24
C GLU A 56 1.48 -4.37 11.58
N THR A 57 1.95 -4.66 12.79
CA THR A 57 2.14 -6.00 13.33
C THR A 57 1.21 -6.25 14.51
N LYS A 58 0.99 -7.52 14.88
CA LYS A 58 0.09 -7.89 16.00
C LYS A 58 0.48 -7.30 17.36
N HIS A 59 1.74 -6.91 17.53
CA HIS A 59 2.26 -6.33 18.76
C HIS A 59 2.26 -4.80 18.72
N ASP A 60 1.97 -4.19 17.56
CA ASP A 60 1.76 -2.76 17.49
C ASP A 60 0.42 -2.44 18.17
N HIS A 61 0.47 -1.59 19.18
CA HIS A 61 -0.72 -0.92 19.65
C HIS A 61 -1.12 0.14 18.61
N THR A 62 -2.41 0.47 18.54
CA THR A 62 -3.06 1.24 17.47
C THR A 62 -2.54 2.68 17.26
N LYS A 63 -1.47 3.09 17.95
CA LYS A 63 -0.86 4.43 17.95
C LYS A 63 0.64 4.36 18.24
N THR A 64 1.42 3.73 17.36
CA THR A 64 2.88 3.88 17.43
C THR A 64 3.27 5.08 16.59
N ALA A 65 4.18 5.93 17.09
CA ALA A 65 4.62 7.14 16.39
C ALA A 65 5.09 6.87 14.95
N ARG A 66 5.66 5.69 14.70
CA ARG A 66 6.05 5.23 13.37
C ARG A 66 4.86 5.15 12.38
N LEU A 67 3.73 4.57 12.80
CA LEU A 67 2.54 4.44 11.96
C LEU A 67 1.84 5.79 11.77
N ASP A 68 1.84 6.63 12.82
CA ASP A 68 1.32 7.99 12.74
C ASP A 68 2.12 8.82 11.72
N HIS A 69 3.46 8.82 11.81
CA HIS A 69 4.31 9.52 10.82
C HIS A 69 4.16 8.98 9.39
N ALA A 70 3.93 7.67 9.22
CA ALA A 70 3.66 7.11 7.91
C ALA A 70 2.32 7.59 7.33
N SER A 71 1.31 7.77 8.20
CA SER A 71 0.03 8.35 7.78
C SER A 71 0.16 9.84 7.46
N ASP A 72 0.88 10.62 8.28
CA ASP A 72 1.14 12.04 8.04
C ASP A 72 1.86 12.25 6.70
N LEU A 73 2.85 11.41 6.40
CA LEU A 73 3.57 11.45 5.13
C LEU A 73 2.63 11.14 3.95
N ALA A 74 1.77 10.15 4.09
CA ALA A 74 0.83 9.81 3.04
C ALA A 74 -0.20 10.93 2.79
N GLU A 75 -0.68 11.59 3.85
CA GLU A 75 -1.55 12.76 3.73
C GLU A 75 -0.83 13.93 3.04
N ALA A 76 0.40 14.24 3.45
CA ALA A 76 1.21 15.30 2.84
C ALA A 76 1.46 15.06 1.35
N LEU A 77 1.59 13.80 0.94
CA LEU A 77 1.78 13.40 -0.45
C LEU A 77 0.45 13.21 -1.21
N SER A 78 -0.70 13.38 -0.54
CA SER A 78 -2.03 13.04 -1.09
C SER A 78 -2.06 11.62 -1.67
N PHE A 79 -1.38 10.70 -1.00
CA PHE A 79 -1.21 9.33 -1.46
C PHE A 79 -2.49 8.52 -1.20
N ASP A 80 -3.04 7.92 -2.25
CA ASP A 80 -4.24 7.09 -2.18
C ASP A 80 -3.90 5.63 -2.47
N MET A 81 -3.93 4.80 -1.43
CA MET A 81 -3.63 3.37 -1.53
C MET A 81 -4.62 2.63 -2.45
N ALA A 82 -5.84 3.12 -2.66
CA ALA A 82 -6.82 2.49 -3.54
C ALA A 82 -6.38 2.50 -5.02
N GLN A 83 -5.48 3.42 -5.40
CA GLN A 83 -4.90 3.47 -6.75
C GLN A 83 -3.78 2.44 -6.95
N HIS A 84 -3.15 2.00 -5.86
CA HIS A 84 -1.96 1.14 -5.90
C HIS A 84 -2.25 -0.30 -5.47
N TRP A 85 -3.41 -0.55 -4.86
CA TRP A 85 -3.78 -1.87 -4.39
C TRP A 85 -5.23 -2.21 -4.71
N THR A 86 -5.43 -3.44 -5.22
CA THR A 86 -6.77 -3.99 -5.46
C THR A 86 -6.83 -5.40 -4.86
N PRO A 87 -7.85 -5.71 -4.04
CA PRO A 87 -7.98 -7.04 -3.46
C PRO A 87 -8.29 -8.07 -4.54
N SER A 88 -7.56 -9.19 -4.55
CA SER A 88 -7.80 -10.32 -5.45
C SER A 88 -8.11 -11.60 -4.68
N VAL A 89 -8.63 -12.62 -5.38
CA VAL A 89 -8.92 -13.94 -4.77
C VAL A 89 -7.63 -14.58 -4.24
N GLU A 90 -6.55 -14.53 -5.01
CA GLU A 90 -5.27 -15.16 -4.65
C GLU A 90 -4.48 -14.32 -3.62
N GLY A 91 -4.58 -12.99 -3.74
CA GLY A 91 -3.84 -12.04 -2.92
C GLY A 91 -4.47 -11.78 -1.55
N PHE A 92 -5.80 -11.73 -1.46
CA PHE A 92 -6.49 -11.28 -0.24
C PHE A 92 -7.69 -12.14 0.13
N TYR A 93 -8.73 -12.21 -0.70
CA TYR A 93 -10.02 -12.82 -0.32
C TYR A 93 -9.90 -14.31 0.02
N GLY A 94 -9.02 -15.06 -0.65
CA GLY A 94 -8.77 -16.47 -0.34
C GLY A 94 -8.00 -16.70 0.97
N ARG A 95 -7.29 -15.69 1.45
CA ARG A 95 -6.43 -15.77 2.65
C ARG A 95 -7.21 -15.45 3.92
N VAL A 96 -8.12 -14.49 3.86
CA VAL A 96 -8.94 -14.08 5.01
C VAL A 96 -10.01 -15.12 5.38
N SER A 97 -10.59 -14.97 6.58
CA SER A 97 -11.64 -15.87 7.06
C SER A 97 -13.00 -15.58 6.40
N LYS A 98 -13.94 -16.54 6.42
CA LYS A 98 -15.32 -16.27 5.99
C LYS A 98 -15.99 -15.14 6.79
N ALA A 99 -15.68 -15.03 8.08
CA ALA A 99 -16.21 -13.96 8.94
C ALA A 99 -15.70 -12.59 8.46
N THR A 100 -14.42 -12.50 8.10
CA THR A 100 -13.85 -11.29 7.49
C THR A 100 -14.49 -10.98 6.16
N LEU A 101 -14.71 -11.97 5.29
CA LEU A 101 -15.43 -11.77 4.02
C LEU A 101 -16.85 -11.20 4.23
N LEU A 102 -17.56 -11.70 5.24
CA LEU A 102 -18.88 -11.19 5.61
C LEU A 102 -18.83 -9.75 6.13
N HIS A 103 -17.83 -9.43 6.97
CA HIS A 103 -17.61 -8.06 7.41
C HIS A 103 -17.44 -7.13 6.21
N ILE A 104 -16.52 -7.47 5.28
CA ILE A 104 -16.22 -6.64 4.10
C ILE A 104 -17.49 -6.33 3.30
N VAL A 105 -18.26 -7.36 2.96
CA VAL A 105 -19.51 -7.22 2.20
C VAL A 105 -20.56 -6.40 2.94
N THR A 106 -20.64 -6.55 4.26
CA THR A 106 -21.57 -5.78 5.10
C THR A 106 -21.17 -4.31 5.15
N GLU A 107 -19.88 -4.04 5.30
CA GLU A 107 -19.30 -2.70 5.35
C GLU A 107 -19.49 -1.95 4.03
N THR A 108 -19.26 -2.61 2.90
CA THR A 108 -19.42 -2.01 1.57
C THR A 108 -20.84 -2.03 1.04
N ARG A 109 -21.75 -2.74 1.70
CA ARG A 109 -23.10 -3.04 1.21
C ARG A 109 -23.07 -3.65 -0.20
N ALA A 110 -22.07 -4.50 -0.46
CA ALA A 110 -21.92 -5.13 -1.76
C ALA A 110 -23.15 -6.00 -2.11
N PRO A 111 -23.60 -6.00 -3.37
CA PRO A 111 -24.79 -6.72 -3.78
C PRO A 111 -24.56 -8.24 -3.72
N MET A 112 -25.28 -8.92 -2.83
CA MET A 112 -25.20 -10.37 -2.64
C MET A 112 -26.57 -11.01 -2.83
N GLN A 113 -26.58 -12.15 -3.52
CA GLN A 113 -27.76 -12.97 -3.79
C GLN A 113 -27.82 -14.23 -2.92
N VAL A 114 -26.67 -14.63 -2.35
CA VAL A 114 -26.51 -15.82 -1.51
C VAL A 114 -25.70 -15.45 -0.27
N SER A 115 -26.02 -16.04 0.88
CA SER A 115 -25.27 -15.83 2.11
C SER A 115 -23.89 -16.48 2.05
N ILE A 116 -22.85 -15.77 2.49
CA ILE A 116 -21.46 -16.27 2.55
C ILE A 116 -21.35 -17.51 3.46
N SER A 117 -22.24 -17.64 4.46
CA SER A 117 -22.26 -18.79 5.36
C SER A 117 -22.50 -20.12 4.63
N GLU A 118 -23.32 -20.09 3.57
CA GLU A 118 -23.77 -21.27 2.82
C GLU A 118 -22.72 -21.75 1.80
N LEU A 119 -21.83 -20.88 1.36
CA LEU A 119 -20.79 -21.18 0.37
C LEU A 119 -19.58 -21.84 1.01
N LYS A 120 -18.82 -22.69 0.32
CA LYS A 120 -17.49 -23.13 0.81
C LYS A 120 -16.50 -21.96 0.79
N LYS A 121 -15.43 -21.98 1.61
CA LYS A 121 -14.49 -20.84 1.73
C LYS A 121 -13.93 -20.35 0.39
N LYS A 122 -13.52 -21.27 -0.48
CA LYS A 122 -12.98 -20.94 -1.81
C LYS A 122 -14.03 -20.27 -2.71
N ASP A 123 -15.26 -20.75 -2.67
CA ASP A 123 -16.36 -20.20 -3.47
C ASP A 123 -16.83 -18.85 -2.93
N ALA A 124 -16.89 -18.71 -1.60
CA ALA A 124 -17.13 -17.43 -0.92
C ALA A 124 -16.11 -16.37 -1.33
N ALA A 125 -14.81 -16.69 -1.36
CA ALA A 125 -13.77 -15.76 -1.76
C ALA A 125 -13.95 -15.28 -3.21
N ARG A 126 -14.28 -16.18 -4.14
CA ARG A 126 -14.55 -15.84 -5.54
C ARG A 126 -15.82 -15.01 -5.69
N TYR A 127 -16.86 -15.36 -4.95
CA TYR A 127 -18.15 -14.67 -4.99
C TYR A 127 -18.02 -13.23 -4.46
N VAL A 128 -17.34 -13.05 -3.33
CA VAL A 128 -17.06 -11.72 -2.76
C VAL A 128 -16.16 -10.90 -3.69
N ALA A 129 -15.12 -11.49 -4.27
CA ALA A 129 -14.26 -10.79 -5.23
C ALA A 129 -15.06 -10.25 -6.43
N LYS A 130 -16.06 -11.01 -6.92
CA LYS A 130 -16.95 -10.56 -7.99
C LYS A 130 -17.89 -9.44 -7.52
N ALA A 131 -18.49 -9.58 -6.34
CA ALA A 131 -19.40 -8.57 -5.79
C ALA A 131 -18.69 -7.25 -5.46
N MET A 132 -17.39 -7.29 -5.20
CA MET A 132 -16.55 -6.14 -4.89
C MET A 132 -15.91 -5.49 -6.13
N GLN A 133 -16.16 -6.00 -7.34
CA GLN A 133 -15.65 -5.38 -8.57
C GLN A 133 -16.15 -3.95 -8.71
N GLY A 134 -15.22 -3.00 -8.92
CA GLY A 134 -15.53 -1.57 -9.03
C GLY A 134 -15.72 -0.86 -7.69
N ILE A 135 -15.65 -1.55 -6.56
CA ILE A 135 -15.71 -0.94 -5.22
C ILE A 135 -14.28 -0.67 -4.75
N ALA A 136 -13.92 0.61 -4.60
CA ALA A 136 -12.63 1.06 -4.09
C ALA A 136 -12.52 0.89 -2.56
N TRP A 137 -12.63 -0.35 -2.08
CA TRP A 137 -12.55 -0.68 -0.67
C TRP A 137 -11.12 -1.07 -0.26
N LEU A 138 -10.70 -0.59 0.91
CA LEU A 138 -9.43 -0.91 1.53
C LEU A 138 -9.62 -1.56 2.91
N PRO A 139 -8.80 -2.56 3.30
CA PRO A 139 -8.71 -3.04 4.67
C PRO A 139 -8.32 -1.91 5.63
N ALA A 140 -8.74 -1.98 6.90
CA ALA A 140 -8.44 -0.95 7.90
C ALA A 140 -6.95 -0.56 7.98
N PRO A 141 -5.96 -1.49 7.96
CA PRO A 141 -4.53 -1.12 7.97
C PRO A 141 -4.07 -0.31 6.75
N PHE A 142 -4.84 -0.32 5.65
CA PHE A 142 -4.52 0.42 4.43
C PHE A 142 -5.26 1.76 4.36
N ARG A 143 -6.19 2.01 5.28
CA ARG A 143 -6.87 3.30 5.40
C ARG A 143 -5.96 4.23 6.18
N MET A 144 -5.39 5.21 5.49
CA MET A 144 -4.60 6.27 6.13
C MET A 144 -5.53 7.14 6.97
N THR A 145 -5.15 7.46 8.20
CA THR A 145 -5.92 8.34 9.07
C THR A 145 -5.93 9.73 8.45
N GLY A 146 -7.03 10.08 7.77
CA GLY A 146 -7.20 11.32 7.01
C GLY A 146 -8.04 11.14 5.74
N ALA A 147 -8.02 9.95 5.14
CA ALA A 147 -8.88 9.62 4.00
C ALA A 147 -10.27 9.20 4.49
N GLU A 148 -11.23 10.13 4.51
CA GLU A 148 -12.64 9.74 4.53
C GLU A 148 -12.89 8.80 3.34
N PRO A 149 -13.53 7.64 3.53
CA PRO A 149 -13.82 6.75 2.42
C PRO A 149 -14.67 7.52 1.39
N VAL A 150 -14.18 7.62 0.15
CA VAL A 150 -14.94 8.19 -0.96
C VAL A 150 -16.27 7.44 -1.04
N ARG A 151 -17.33 8.10 -0.57
CA ARG A 151 -18.69 7.61 -0.73
C ARG A 151 -18.93 7.46 -2.23
N ALA A 152 -19.27 6.26 -2.67
CA ALA A 152 -19.74 6.02 -4.02
C ALA A 152 -20.83 7.04 -4.34
N ALA A 153 -20.63 7.80 -5.42
CA ALA A 153 -21.60 8.77 -5.92
C ALA A 153 -22.94 8.05 -6.17
N ALA A 154 -24.01 8.69 -5.70
CA ALA A 154 -25.40 8.24 -5.82
C ALA A 154 -25.87 8.17 -7.28
#